data_AF-A0A2K9E253-F1
#
_entry.id   AF-A0A2K9E253-F1
#
_cell.length_a   1.000
_cell.length_b   1.000
_cell.length_c   1.000
_cell.angle_alpha   90.00
_cell.angle_beta   90.00
_cell.angle_gamma   90.00
#
_symmetry.space_group_name_H-M   'P 1'
#
loop_
_entity.id
_entity.type
_entity.pdbx_description
1 polymer ?
#
loop_
_entity_poly.entity_id
_entity_poly.type
_entity_poly.pdbx_seq_one_letter_code
_entity_poly.pdbx_strand_id
1 'polypeptide(L)' 'MTKVKICGLKRKEDIEYVNKYLPDYIGFVFAESKRRVSVELAESLKKKSFT' A
#
# COMPACT_ATOMS: atom_id res chain seq x y z
N MET A 1 23.44 1.21 1.01
CA MET A 1 22.30 2.12 0.75
C MET A 1 21.08 1.58 1.48
N THR A 2 20.33 2.42 2.18
CA THR A 2 19.20 1.99 3.03
C THR A 2 17.93 1.87 2.20
N LYS A 3 17.20 0.75 2.33
CA LYS A 3 15.88 0.58 1.70
C LYS A 3 14.75 0.98 2.65
N VAL A 4 13.72 1.62 2.12
CA VAL A 4 12.57 2.13 2.86
C VAL A 4 11.31 1.34 2.50
N LYS A 5 10.59 0.85 3.51
CA LYS A 5 9.31 0.14 3.35
C LYS A 5 8.19 0.85 4.11
N ILE A 6 7.07 1.08 3.44
CA ILE A 6 5.85 1.62 4.07
C ILE A 6 4.78 0.52 4.11
N CYS A 7 4.21 0.24 5.29
CA CYS A 7 3.33 -0.92 5.50
C CYS A 7 1.97 -0.52 6.07
N GLY A 8 0.95 -1.34 5.82
CA GLY A 8 -0.40 -1.14 6.35
C GLY A 8 -1.21 -0.10 5.58
N LEU A 9 -0.93 0.04 4.28
CA LEU A 9 -1.70 0.90 3.37
C LEU A 9 -3.11 0.34 3.26
N LYS A 10 -4.12 1.22 3.31
CA LYS A 10 -5.52 0.79 3.21
C LYS A 10 -6.43 1.77 2.48
N ARG A 11 -5.96 3.00 2.24
CA ARG A 11 -6.74 4.04 1.59
C ARG A 11 -6.13 4.40 0.24
N LYS A 12 -6.92 5.06 -0.59
CA LYS A 12 -6.46 5.53 -1.90
C LYS A 12 -5.38 6.61 -1.74
N GLU A 13 -5.53 7.48 -0.76
CA GLU A 13 -4.58 8.56 -0.46
C GLU A 13 -3.22 7.99 -0.06
N ASP A 14 -3.20 6.87 0.69
CA ASP A 14 -1.96 6.16 1.03
C ASP A 14 -1.20 5.75 -0.26
N ILE A 15 -1.94 5.27 -1.26
CA ILE A 15 -1.41 4.88 -2.58
C ILE A 15 -0.88 6.09 -3.35
N GLU A 16 -1.61 7.21 -3.34
CA GLU A 16 -1.19 8.45 -3.99
C GLU A 16 0.13 8.97 -3.41
N TYR A 17 0.31 8.90 -2.08
CA TYR A 17 1.56 9.29 -1.44
C TYR A 17 2.73 8.36 -1.76
N VAL A 18 2.55 7.04 -1.71
CA VAL A 18 3.65 6.12 -2.05
C VAL A 18 4.02 6.16 -3.53
N ASN A 19 3.07 6.46 -4.43
CA ASN A 19 3.37 6.70 -5.84
C ASN A 19 4.14 8.02 -6.04
N LYS A 20 3.86 9.05 -5.23
CA LYS A 20 4.59 10.33 -5.28
C LYS A 20 6.04 10.21 -4.77
N TYR A 21 6.26 9.44 -3.71
CA TYR A 21 7.56 9.38 -3.02
C TYR A 21 8.38 8.12 -3.30
N LEU A 22 7.80 7.13 -3.99
CA LEU A 22 8.47 5.93 -4.51
C LEU A 22 9.38 5.22 -3.48
N PRO A 23 8.84 4.73 -2.34
CA PRO A 23 9.62 3.89 -1.43
C PRO A 23 10.00 2.57 -2.13
N ASP A 24 11.07 1.91 -1.65
CA ASP A 24 11.51 0.63 -2.22
C ASP A 24 10.42 -0.46 -2.15
N TYR A 25 9.61 -0.43 -1.10
CA TYR A 25 8.53 -1.40 -0.89
C TYR A 25 7.30 -0.80 -0.24
N ILE A 26 6.14 -1.35 -0.63
CA ILE A 26 4.86 -1.12 0.05
C ILE A 26 4.28 -2.43 0.58
N GLY A 27 3.34 -2.38 1.53
CA GLY A 27 2.73 -3.59 2.08
C GLY A 27 1.30 -3.41 2.57
N PHE A 28 0.51 -4.44 2.36
CA PHE A 28 -0.85 -4.61 2.86
C PHE A 28 -0.86 -5.57 4.05
N VAL A 29 -1.81 -5.40 4.98
CA VAL A 29 -1.96 -6.28 6.14
C VAL A 29 -3.22 -7.11 5.96
N PHE A 30 -3.08 -8.44 5.96
CA PHE A 30 -4.21 -9.37 5.86
C PHE A 30 -4.64 -9.95 7.21
N ALA A 31 -3.76 -9.88 8.22
CA ALA A 31 -4.06 -10.30 9.58
C ALA A 31 -5.10 -9.38 10.24
N GLU A 32 -5.86 -9.92 11.19
CA GLU A 32 -6.85 -9.18 11.96
C GLU A 32 -6.23 -7.98 12.68
N SER A 33 -6.62 -6.77 12.26
CA SER A 33 -6.11 -5.51 12.80
C SER A 33 -6.91 -4.32 12.27
N LYS A 34 -6.71 -3.14 12.87
CA LYS A 34 -7.25 -1.86 12.36
C LYS A 34 -6.72 -1.45 10.98
N ARG A 35 -5.66 -2.12 10.50
CA ARG A 35 -5.02 -1.89 9.18
C ARG A 35 -5.33 -3.03 8.20
N ARG A 36 -6.19 -3.98 8.58
CA ARG A 36 -6.56 -5.11 7.72
C ARG A 36 -7.23 -4.62 6.44
N VAL A 37 -6.82 -5.21 5.32
CA VAL A 37 -7.49 -5.10 4.03
C VAL A 37 -7.81 -6.50 3.50
N SER A 38 -8.82 -6.60 2.64
CA SER A 38 -9.06 -7.84 1.88
C SER A 38 -8.11 -7.93 0.69
N VAL A 39 -8.01 -9.11 0.07
CA VAL A 39 -7.18 -9.30 -1.13
C VAL A 39 -7.73 -8.46 -2.28
N GLU A 40 -9.05 -8.42 -2.43
CA GLU A 40 -9.75 -7.66 -3.48
C GLU A 40 -9.52 -6.14 -3.31
N LEU A 41 -9.55 -5.65 -2.06
CA LEU A 41 -9.23 -4.26 -1.77
C LEU A 41 -7.77 -3.95 -2.11
N ALA A 42 -6.83 -4.81 -1.70
CA ALA A 42 -5.41 -4.65 -2.02
C ALA A 42 -5.15 -4.64 -3.54
N GLU A 43 -5.82 -5.50 -4.30
CA GLU A 43 -5.77 -5.50 -5.77
C GLU A 43 -6.33 -4.21 -6.37
N SER A 44 -7.46 -3.72 -5.87
CA SER A 44 -8.06 -2.46 -6.33
C SER A 44 -7.15 -1.26 -6.07
N LEU A 45 -6.45 -1.25 -4.94
CA LEU A 45 -5.49 -0.22 -4.55
C LEU A 45 -4.23 -0.30 -5.41
N LYS A 46 -3.74 -1.50 -5.71
CA LYS A 46 -2.59 -1.73 -6.60
C LYS A 46 -2.88 -1.29 -8.04
N LYS A 47 -4.08 -1.56 -8.57
CA LYS A 47 -4.46 -1.18 -9.95
C LYS A 47 -4.42 0.34 -10.17
N LYS A 48 -4.69 1.13 -9.13
CA LYS A 48 -4.63 2.61 -9.18
C LYS A 48 -3.21 3.19 -9.20
N SER A 49 -2.16 2.36 -9.08
CA SER A 49 -0.77 2.81 -9.09
C SER A 49 -0.10 2.87 -10.46
N PHE A 50 -0.72 2.34 -11.53
CA PHE A 50 -0.03 2.12 -12.81
C PHE A 50 -0.81 2.61 -14.04
N THR A 51 -1.61 3.67 -13.91
CA THR A 51 -2.15 4.46 -15.04
C THR A 51 -1.54 5.84 -15.05
#